data_AF-A0A498SRU5-F1
#
_entry.id   AF-A0A498SRU5-F1
#
_cell.length_a   1.000
_cell.length_b   1.000
_cell.length_c   1.000
_cell.angle_alpha   90.00
_cell.angle_beta   90.00
_cell.angle_gamma   90.00
#
_symmetry.space_group_name_H-M   'P 1'
#
loop_
_entity.id
_entity.type
_entity.pdbx_description
1 polymer ?
#
loop_
_entity_poly.entity_id
_entity_poly.type
_entity_poly.pdbx_seq_one_letter_code
_entity_poly.pdbx_strand_id
1 'polypeptide(L)'
;MYCEYPKNAFQVLINRQCPATHPFCVIDVPFDVLLNQRYRCATAPRRTDLMVHLMNSSQLLAQVNNDNELYGGHSNCMLTAFYSPDCAFSIRMVSYLYQLPRMYPRLHIVATDARDHSKLNSRYGIIGTPTILLWVDGSVVSRMDEAPFSLKAFKDYIEKWTDLELEYIAAMENESGLIENIQFHKSSFDWYLCMSWCSFMLSIVYFFMNSKYGQAFWATVQTNYIQPNQAQR
;
A
#
# COMPACT_ATOMS: atom_id res chain seq x y z
N MET A 1 -10.49 6.57 -29.22
CA MET A 1 -11.73 7.30 -29.60
C MET A 1 -11.38 8.78 -29.58
N TYR A 2 -11.71 9.55 -30.61
CA TYR A 2 -11.44 11.00 -30.63
C TYR A 2 -12.68 11.75 -30.17
N CYS A 3 -12.50 12.72 -29.27
CA CYS A 3 -13.59 13.59 -28.84
C CYS A 3 -13.69 14.76 -29.80
N GLU A 4 -14.81 14.87 -30.50
CA GLU A 4 -15.09 16.05 -31.32
C GLU A 4 -15.71 17.14 -30.45
N TYR A 5 -15.08 18.31 -30.46
CA TYR A 5 -15.59 19.48 -29.77
C TYR A 5 -16.84 20.02 -30.48
N PRO A 6 -17.93 20.37 -29.77
CA PRO A 6 -19.14 20.88 -30.39
C PRO A 6 -18.86 22.20 -31.11
N LYS A 7 -19.06 22.23 -32.44
CA LYS A 7 -18.84 23.42 -33.28
C LYS A 7 -19.71 24.63 -32.87
N ASN A 8 -20.83 24.38 -32.20
CA ASN A 8 -21.79 25.39 -31.74
C ASN A 8 -21.70 25.67 -30.23
N ALA A 9 -20.49 25.57 -29.65
CA ALA A 9 -20.32 25.63 -28.21
C ALA A 9 -20.97 26.84 -27.54
N PHE A 10 -20.85 28.03 -28.16
CA PHE A 10 -21.39 29.27 -27.62
C PHE A 10 -22.93 29.27 -27.51
N GLN A 11 -23.61 28.68 -28.49
CA GLN A 11 -25.07 28.63 -28.51
C GLN A 11 -25.63 27.61 -27.51
N VAL A 12 -24.89 26.51 -27.33
CA VAL A 12 -25.18 25.49 -26.31
C VAL A 12 -25.05 26.07 -24.89
N LEU A 13 -24.02 26.89 -24.64
CA LEU A 13 -23.84 27.61 -23.37
C LEU A 13 -24.97 28.61 -23.10
N ILE A 14 -25.32 29.44 -24.08
CA ILE A 14 -26.42 30.42 -23.97
C ILE A 14 -27.73 29.71 -23.64
N ASN A 15 -27.99 28.58 -24.29
CA ASN A 15 -29.21 27.81 -24.08
C ASN A 15 -29.18 26.92 -22.83
N ARG A 16 -28.07 26.91 -22.06
CA ARG A 16 -27.85 26.03 -20.90
C ARG A 16 -28.10 24.54 -21.22
N GLN A 17 -27.72 24.12 -22.41
CA GLN A 17 -27.84 22.72 -22.84
C GLN A 17 -26.50 22.01 -22.64
N CYS A 18 -26.51 20.70 -22.38
CA CYS A 18 -25.30 19.90 -22.43
C CYS A 18 -25.03 19.48 -23.88
N PRO A 19 -23.78 19.52 -24.36
CA PRO A 19 -23.46 19.00 -25.69
C PRO A 19 -23.71 17.49 -25.75
N ALA A 20 -24.26 17.02 -26.87
CA ALA A 20 -24.46 15.60 -27.12
C ALA A 20 -23.12 14.96 -27.51
N THR A 21 -22.29 14.62 -26.51
CA THR A 21 -21.02 13.93 -26.70
C THR A 21 -21.00 12.59 -25.99
N HIS A 22 -20.02 11.75 -26.36
CA HIS A 22 -19.82 10.47 -25.70
C HIS A 22 -19.61 10.70 -24.19
N PRO A 23 -20.15 9.85 -23.29
CA PRO A 23 -20.07 10.05 -21.83
C PRO A 23 -18.64 10.09 -21.26
N PHE A 24 -17.64 9.68 -22.04
CA PHE A 24 -16.23 9.74 -21.68
C PHE A 24 -15.47 10.89 -22.35
N CYS A 25 -16.16 11.76 -23.09
CA CYS A 25 -15.53 12.92 -23.71
C CYS A 25 -15.42 14.08 -22.74
N VAL A 26 -14.17 14.40 -22.42
CA VAL A 26 -13.77 15.54 -21.60
C VAL A 26 -13.88 16.79 -22.49
N ILE A 27 -14.84 17.66 -22.17
CA ILE A 27 -14.95 18.98 -22.79
C ILE A 27 -14.61 19.99 -21.71
N ASP A 28 -13.36 20.46 -21.73
CA ASP A 28 -12.89 21.48 -20.78
C ASP A 28 -13.62 22.82 -20.97
N VAL A 29 -13.23 23.84 -20.19
CA VAL A 29 -13.75 25.21 -20.23
C VAL A 29 -14.11 25.61 -21.66
N PRO A 30 -15.37 26.02 -21.91
CA PRO A 30 -16.28 26.76 -21.02
C PRO A 30 -17.43 25.95 -20.40
N PHE A 31 -17.52 24.64 -20.59
CA PHE A 31 -18.66 23.86 -20.09
C PHE A 31 -18.53 23.42 -18.63
N ASP A 32 -17.29 23.33 -18.11
CA ASP A 32 -16.97 22.88 -16.75
C ASP A 32 -16.47 24.03 -15.84
N VAL A 33 -17.06 25.24 -15.94
CA VAL A 33 -16.64 26.43 -15.17
C VAL A 33 -17.02 26.35 -13.67
N LEU A 34 -17.89 25.41 -13.29
CA LEU A 34 -18.53 25.35 -11.96
C LEU A 34 -18.21 24.09 -11.14
N LEU A 35 -17.32 23.20 -11.59
CA LEU A 35 -16.89 22.10 -10.73
C LEU A 35 -15.86 22.64 -9.72
N ASN A 36 -16.14 22.39 -8.43
CA ASN A 36 -15.14 22.40 -7.36
C ASN A 36 -13.80 21.89 -7.91
N GLN A 37 -12.69 22.53 -7.53
CA GLN A 37 -11.30 22.28 -7.93
C GLN A 37 -10.80 20.86 -7.58
N ARG A 38 -11.52 19.83 -8.02
CA ARG A 38 -11.29 18.41 -7.82
C ARG A 38 -10.77 17.81 -9.12
N TYR A 39 -9.89 16.84 -8.99
CA TYR A 39 -9.36 16.08 -10.12
C TYR A 39 -10.38 15.09 -10.64
N ARG A 40 -10.49 15.01 -11.97
CA ARG A 40 -11.45 14.15 -12.67
C ARG A 40 -10.92 12.72 -12.71
N CYS A 41 -11.40 11.90 -11.80
CA CYS A 41 -11.08 10.47 -11.68
C CYS A 41 -12.29 9.60 -12.00
N ALA A 42 -13.51 10.14 -12.02
CA ALA A 42 -14.72 9.42 -12.42
C ALA A 42 -14.66 8.95 -13.89
N THR A 43 -13.90 9.64 -14.74
CA THR A 43 -13.64 9.25 -16.13
C THR A 43 -12.61 8.12 -16.30
N ALA A 44 -11.91 7.75 -15.24
CA ALA A 44 -10.96 6.64 -15.26
C ALA A 44 -11.67 5.31 -15.56
N PRO A 45 -11.01 4.37 -16.26
CA PRO A 45 -11.56 3.06 -16.52
C PRO A 45 -11.78 2.31 -15.19
N ARG A 46 -12.96 1.70 -15.05
CA ARG A 46 -13.29 0.88 -13.89
C ARG A 46 -12.43 -0.38 -13.91
N ARG A 47 -11.70 -0.64 -12.81
CA ARG A 47 -10.91 -1.87 -12.68
C ARG A 47 -11.77 -3.05 -12.26
N THR A 48 -11.41 -4.22 -12.79
CA THR A 48 -11.99 -5.52 -12.42
C THR A 48 -11.23 -6.17 -11.26
N ASP A 49 -9.95 -5.82 -11.07
CA ASP A 49 -9.13 -6.26 -9.95
C ASP A 49 -9.31 -5.28 -8.77
N LEU A 50 -10.00 -5.72 -7.74
CA LEU A 50 -10.34 -4.93 -6.54
C LEU A 50 -9.37 -5.25 -5.39
N MET A 51 -8.08 -5.32 -5.69
CA MET A 51 -7.01 -5.65 -4.75
C MET A 51 -5.97 -4.52 -4.68
N VAL A 52 -5.22 -4.47 -3.59
CA VAL A 52 -4.09 -3.55 -3.45
C VAL A 52 -2.89 -4.14 -4.17
N HIS A 53 -2.32 -3.41 -5.12
CA HIS A 53 -1.13 -3.87 -5.84
C HIS A 53 0.13 -3.52 -5.06
N LEU A 54 0.92 -4.54 -4.69
CA LEU A 54 2.25 -4.32 -4.15
C LEU A 54 3.21 -4.09 -5.31
N MET A 55 3.89 -2.94 -5.29
CA MET A 55 4.84 -2.56 -6.33
C MET A 55 6.17 -2.17 -5.70
N ASN A 56 7.23 -2.67 -6.33
CA ASN A 56 8.57 -2.15 -6.06
C ASN A 56 8.64 -0.71 -6.57
N SER A 57 9.53 0.08 -6.01
CA SER A 57 9.81 1.45 -6.43
C SER A 57 10.08 1.64 -7.94
N SER A 58 10.77 0.70 -8.59
CA SER A 58 11.05 0.74 -10.03
C SER A 58 9.80 0.51 -10.85
N GLN A 59 8.93 -0.40 -10.41
CA GLN A 59 7.62 -0.65 -11.02
C GLN A 59 6.72 0.56 -10.87
N LEU A 60 6.70 1.17 -9.68
CA LEU A 60 5.95 2.41 -9.43
C LEU A 60 6.43 3.54 -10.35
N LEU A 61 7.74 3.75 -10.47
CA LEU A 61 8.29 4.79 -11.37
C LEU A 61 8.00 4.51 -12.84
N ALA A 62 8.10 3.25 -13.28
CA ALA A 62 7.75 2.87 -14.63
C ALA A 62 6.27 3.15 -14.91
N GLN A 63 5.39 2.85 -13.96
CA GLN A 63 3.96 3.12 -14.09
C GLN A 63 3.68 4.62 -14.15
N VAL A 64 4.19 5.40 -13.20
CA VAL A 64 4.02 6.86 -13.16
C VAL A 64 4.51 7.54 -14.44
N ASN A 65 5.61 7.07 -15.03
CA ASN A 65 6.13 7.63 -16.27
C ASN A 65 5.32 7.23 -17.51
N ASN A 66 4.70 6.04 -17.50
CA ASN A 66 3.98 5.48 -18.66
C ASN A 66 2.47 5.74 -18.61
N ASP A 67 1.94 6.28 -17.51
CA ASP A 67 0.51 6.50 -17.30
C ASP A 67 -0.13 7.35 -18.39
N ASN A 68 0.59 8.33 -18.96
CA ASN A 68 0.07 9.20 -20.03
C ASN A 68 -0.17 8.45 -21.35
N GLU A 69 0.58 7.39 -21.64
CA GLU A 69 0.45 6.61 -22.88
C GLU A 69 -0.52 5.44 -22.73
N LEU A 70 -0.65 4.89 -21.51
CA LEU A 70 -1.37 3.64 -21.26
C LEU A 70 -2.90 3.78 -21.36
N TYR A 71 -3.45 4.96 -21.08
CA TYR A 71 -4.89 5.17 -20.91
C TYR A 71 -5.57 5.93 -22.06
N GLY A 72 -4.90 6.14 -23.20
CA GLY A 72 -5.54 6.59 -24.43
C GLY A 72 -6.31 7.91 -24.35
N GLY A 73 -5.90 8.81 -23.44
CA GLY A 73 -6.56 10.10 -23.18
C GLY A 73 -7.57 10.10 -22.02
N HIS A 74 -7.74 8.98 -21.31
CA HIS A 74 -8.49 8.95 -20.06
C HIS A 74 -7.60 9.36 -18.88
N SER A 75 -8.19 10.10 -17.94
CA SER A 75 -7.59 10.44 -16.65
C SER A 75 -7.23 9.18 -15.87
N ASN A 76 -5.98 9.03 -15.42
CA ASN A 76 -5.57 7.93 -14.55
C ASN A 76 -5.33 8.44 -13.12
N CYS A 77 -6.09 7.90 -12.17
CA CYS A 77 -5.96 8.26 -10.77
C CYS A 77 -5.44 7.07 -9.96
N MET A 78 -4.36 7.30 -9.23
CA MET A 78 -3.70 6.30 -8.42
C MET A 78 -3.45 6.84 -7.01
N LEU A 79 -3.70 6.02 -6.00
CA LEU A 79 -3.37 6.28 -4.61
C LEU A 79 -2.23 5.34 -4.21
N THR A 80 -1.07 5.90 -3.84
CA THR A 80 0.08 5.11 -3.40
C THR A 80 0.27 5.26 -1.90
N ALA A 81 0.36 4.13 -1.21
CA ALA A 81 0.72 4.02 0.18
C ALA A 81 2.18 3.59 0.34
N PHE A 82 3.03 4.51 0.80
CA PHE A 82 4.38 4.19 1.23
C PHE A 82 4.33 3.62 2.64
N TYR A 83 4.69 2.35 2.78
CA TYR A 83 4.64 1.64 4.06
C TYR A 83 6.03 1.12 4.45
N SER A 84 6.19 0.80 5.73
CA SER A 84 7.30 -0.01 6.23
C SER A 84 6.71 -1.10 7.12
N PRO A 85 7.13 -2.37 6.97
CA PRO A 85 6.63 -3.45 7.83
C PRO A 85 7.12 -3.35 9.27
N ASP A 86 8.16 -2.55 9.53
CA ASP A 86 8.69 -2.32 10.89
C ASP A 86 7.91 -1.21 11.63
N CYS A 87 7.04 -0.48 10.92
CA CYS A 87 6.27 0.62 11.48
C CYS A 87 4.88 0.15 11.94
N ALA A 88 4.59 0.28 13.24
CA ALA A 88 3.29 -0.07 13.81
C ALA A 88 2.12 0.72 13.18
N PHE A 89 2.32 1.97 12.79
CA PHE A 89 1.30 2.78 12.12
C PHE A 89 0.98 2.27 10.72
N SER A 90 2.00 1.81 9.99
CA SER A 90 1.82 1.19 8.68
C SER A 90 1.00 -0.09 8.79
N ILE A 91 1.33 -0.97 9.74
CA ILE A 91 0.58 -2.23 9.96
C ILE A 91 -0.91 -1.95 10.23
N ARG A 92 -1.21 -0.96 11.08
CA ARG A 92 -2.61 -0.59 11.39
C ARG A 92 -3.36 -0.02 10.19
N MET A 93 -2.68 0.71 9.31
CA MET A 93 -3.29 1.31 8.12
C MET A 93 -3.70 0.28 7.08
N VAL A 94 -3.01 -0.86 7.03
CA VAL A 94 -3.19 -1.88 5.98
C VAL A 94 -4.64 -2.35 5.90
N SER A 95 -5.32 -2.60 7.03
CA SER A 95 -6.72 -3.06 7.04
C SER A 95 -7.65 -2.08 6.32
N TYR A 96 -7.45 -0.78 6.49
CA TYR A 96 -8.22 0.26 5.82
C TYR A 96 -7.87 0.35 4.33
N LEU A 97 -6.58 0.23 3.99
CA LEU A 97 -6.10 0.30 2.61
C LEU A 97 -6.69 -0.81 1.74
N TYR A 98 -6.78 -2.04 2.25
CA TYR A 98 -7.36 -3.17 1.51
C TYR A 98 -8.86 -3.04 1.21
N GLN A 99 -9.57 -2.17 1.93
CA GLN A 99 -10.99 -1.93 1.67
C GLN A 99 -11.22 -0.88 0.57
N LEU A 100 -10.23 -0.01 0.30
CA LEU A 100 -10.34 1.08 -0.69
C LEU A 100 -10.61 0.63 -2.12
N PRO A 101 -9.95 -0.41 -2.69
CA PRO A 101 -10.22 -0.82 -4.06
C PRO A 101 -11.69 -1.20 -4.29
N ARG A 102 -12.34 -1.78 -3.27
CA ARG A 102 -13.76 -2.16 -3.33
C ARG A 102 -14.70 -0.96 -3.24
N MET A 103 -14.30 0.06 -2.48
CA MET A 103 -15.04 1.32 -2.34
C MET A 103 -14.92 2.22 -3.58
N TYR A 104 -13.73 2.24 -4.19
CA TYR A 104 -13.39 3.09 -5.32
C TYR A 104 -12.73 2.26 -6.45
N PRO A 105 -13.51 1.51 -7.24
CA PRO A 105 -12.98 0.64 -8.30
C PRO A 105 -12.33 1.38 -9.47
N ARG A 106 -12.50 2.71 -9.54
CA ARG A 106 -11.87 3.59 -10.53
C ARG A 106 -10.55 4.19 -10.04
N LEU A 107 -10.20 3.98 -8.77
CA LEU A 107 -8.96 4.47 -8.17
C LEU A 107 -7.96 3.32 -8.06
N HIS A 108 -6.79 3.47 -8.67
CA HIS A 108 -5.75 2.46 -8.58
C HIS A 108 -5.04 2.53 -7.22
N ILE A 109 -5.19 1.52 -6.37
CA ILE A 109 -4.54 1.49 -5.06
C ILE A 109 -3.25 0.68 -5.12
N VAL A 110 -2.13 1.33 -4.79
CA VAL A 110 -0.79 0.75 -4.80
C VAL A 110 -0.16 0.88 -3.44
N ALA A 111 0.61 -0.13 -3.03
CA ALA A 111 1.47 -0.07 -1.87
C ALA A 111 2.92 -0.34 -2.24
N THR A 112 3.83 0.46 -1.69
CA THR A 112 5.28 0.35 -1.95
C THR A 112 6.06 0.41 -0.65
N ASP A 113 7.03 -0.49 -0.48
CA ASP A 113 7.92 -0.47 0.69
C ASP A 113 8.86 0.74 0.58
N ALA A 114 8.79 1.62 1.57
CA ALA A 114 9.65 2.79 1.66
C ALA A 114 11.11 2.42 1.94
N ARG A 115 11.41 1.20 2.41
CA ARG A 115 12.80 0.76 2.65
C ARG A 115 13.56 0.46 1.36
N ASP A 116 12.85 0.07 0.31
CA ASP A 116 13.47 -0.48 -0.90
C ASP A 116 14.31 0.56 -1.66
N HIS A 117 13.88 1.83 -1.80
CA HIS A 117 14.60 2.80 -2.63
C HIS A 117 14.61 4.24 -2.08
N SER A 118 15.79 4.67 -1.62
CA SER A 118 16.03 6.02 -1.09
C SER A 118 15.84 7.15 -2.12
N LYS A 119 16.12 6.90 -3.41
CA LYS A 119 16.01 7.93 -4.46
C LYS A 119 14.58 8.36 -4.73
N LEU A 120 13.63 7.42 -4.74
CA LEU A 120 12.21 7.70 -4.93
C LEU A 120 11.67 8.48 -3.74
N ASN A 121 12.00 8.01 -2.53
CA ASN A 121 11.62 8.69 -1.30
C ASN A 121 12.14 10.12 -1.25
N SER A 122 13.39 10.34 -1.65
CA SER A 122 13.97 11.69 -1.70
C SER A 122 13.29 12.58 -2.74
N ARG A 123 12.95 12.04 -3.92
CA ARG A 123 12.27 12.78 -5.00
C ARG A 123 10.88 13.27 -4.59
N TYR A 124 10.14 12.46 -3.83
CA TYR A 124 8.76 12.77 -3.44
C TYR A 124 8.62 13.17 -1.95
N GLY A 125 9.74 13.43 -1.25
CA GLY A 125 9.72 13.91 0.13
C GLY A 125 9.11 12.92 1.14
N ILE A 126 9.35 11.62 0.94
CA ILE A 126 8.93 10.55 1.86
C ILE A 126 9.94 10.45 3.00
N ILE A 127 9.63 11.15 4.09
CA ILE A 127 10.48 11.25 5.29
C ILE A 127 10.03 10.25 6.38
N GLY A 128 8.78 9.76 6.31
CA GLY A 128 8.22 8.85 7.30
C GLY A 128 7.13 7.95 6.72
N THR A 129 6.82 6.87 7.44
CA THR A 129 5.80 5.89 7.06
C THR A 129 4.70 5.79 8.13
N PRO A 130 3.43 5.63 7.75
CA PRO A 130 2.96 5.58 6.36
C PRO A 130 2.79 6.98 5.75
N THR A 131 3.09 7.12 4.46
CA THR A 131 2.78 8.33 3.67
C THR A 131 1.89 7.95 2.50
N ILE A 132 0.80 8.68 2.31
CA ILE A 132 -0.14 8.46 1.22
C ILE A 132 -0.03 9.60 0.22
N LEU A 133 0.19 9.27 -1.05
CA LEU A 133 0.23 10.22 -2.17
C LEU A 133 -0.90 9.89 -3.16
N LEU A 134 -1.59 10.94 -3.62
CA LEU A 134 -2.52 10.86 -4.74
C LEU A 134 -1.80 11.30 -6.02
N TRP A 135 -1.95 10.49 -7.05
CA TRP A 135 -1.41 10.70 -8.38
C TRP A 135 -2.54 10.87 -9.37
N VAL A 136 -2.39 11.85 -10.26
CA VAL A 136 -3.27 12.07 -11.40
C VAL A 136 -2.37 12.24 -12.62
N ASP A 137 -2.57 11.40 -13.62
CA ASP A 137 -1.83 11.44 -14.88
C ASP A 137 -0.29 11.47 -14.67
N GLY A 138 0.18 10.58 -13.79
CA GLY A 138 1.61 10.46 -13.46
C GLY A 138 2.19 11.59 -12.59
N SER A 139 1.38 12.55 -12.14
CA SER A 139 1.82 13.66 -11.28
C SER A 139 1.27 13.54 -9.87
N VAL A 140 2.10 13.79 -8.86
CA VAL A 140 1.63 13.87 -7.45
C VAL A 140 0.83 15.16 -7.28
N VAL A 141 -0.45 15.02 -6.95
CA VAL A 141 -1.35 16.17 -6.79
C VAL A 141 -1.58 16.55 -5.33
N SER A 142 -1.59 15.56 -4.45
CA SER A 142 -1.82 15.79 -3.02
C SER A 142 -1.18 14.70 -2.18
N ARG A 143 -0.88 15.09 -0.95
CA ARG A 143 -0.42 14.21 0.12
C ARG A 143 -1.51 14.20 1.18
N MET A 144 -1.81 13.02 1.73
CA MET A 144 -2.72 12.93 2.86
C MET A 144 -2.05 13.52 4.10
N ASP A 145 -2.78 14.39 4.79
CA ASP A 145 -2.36 14.97 6.06
C ASP A 145 -2.16 13.87 7.12
N GLU A 146 -1.49 14.23 8.23
CA GLU A 146 -1.09 13.26 9.26
C GLU A 146 -2.27 12.60 9.99
N ALA A 147 -1.96 11.49 10.69
CA ALA A 147 -2.87 10.57 11.38
C ALA A 147 -4.00 11.26 12.20
N PRO A 148 -5.18 10.62 12.33
CA PRO A 148 -5.41 9.16 12.28
C PRO A 148 -5.83 8.60 10.91
N PHE A 149 -5.13 7.54 10.47
CA PHE A 149 -5.54 6.73 9.32
C PHE A 149 -6.77 5.91 9.69
N SER A 150 -7.92 6.29 9.16
CA SER A 150 -9.19 5.59 9.31
C SER A 150 -9.88 5.52 7.96
N LEU A 151 -10.79 4.57 7.79
CA LEU A 151 -11.57 4.46 6.56
C LEU A 151 -12.32 5.75 6.21
N LYS A 152 -12.85 6.45 7.23
CA LYS A 152 -13.48 7.76 7.07
C LYS A 152 -12.50 8.82 6.58
N ALA A 153 -11.29 8.87 7.15
CA ALA A 153 -10.26 9.83 6.72
C ALA A 153 -9.84 9.60 5.26
N PHE A 154 -9.73 8.34 4.83
CA PHE A 154 -9.45 8.03 3.42
C PHE A 154 -10.60 8.45 2.50
N LYS A 155 -11.86 8.17 2.90
CA LYS A 155 -13.05 8.62 2.17
C LYS A 155 -13.04 10.14 2.00
N ASP A 156 -12.93 10.87 3.11
CA ASP A 156 -12.96 12.33 3.12
C ASP A 156 -11.79 12.91 2.28
N TYR A 157 -10.61 12.28 2.31
CA TYR A 157 -9.47 12.67 1.50
C TYR A 157 -9.71 12.46 -0.01
N ILE A 158 -10.22 11.30 -0.41
CA ILE A 158 -10.49 10.98 -1.82
C ILE A 158 -11.59 11.90 -2.37
N GLU A 159 -12.70 12.07 -1.66
CA GLU A 159 -13.82 12.91 -2.09
C GLU A 159 -13.50 14.42 -2.05
N LYS A 160 -12.51 14.82 -1.24
CA LYS A 160 -12.01 16.21 -1.23
C LYS A 160 -11.21 16.54 -2.48
N TRP A 161 -10.32 15.65 -2.90
CA TRP A 161 -9.39 15.91 -4.01
C TRP A 161 -9.89 15.40 -5.36
N THR A 162 -10.78 14.41 -5.40
CA THR A 162 -11.26 13.79 -6.62
C THR A 162 -12.78 13.90 -6.73
N ASP A 163 -13.31 13.82 -7.94
CA ASP A 163 -14.75 13.73 -8.23
C ASP A 163 -15.32 12.30 -8.05
N LEU A 164 -14.58 11.39 -7.41
CA LEU A 164 -15.07 10.05 -7.12
C LEU A 164 -16.11 10.10 -6.02
N GLU A 165 -17.18 9.35 -6.23
CA GLU A 165 -18.17 9.04 -5.21
C GLU A 165 -18.03 7.57 -4.78
N LEU A 166 -18.46 7.30 -3.56
CA LEU A 166 -18.41 5.98 -2.97
C LEU A 166 -19.40 5.03 -3.67
N GLU A 167 -18.90 4.05 -4.43
CA GLU A 167 -19.76 3.13 -5.18
C GLU A 167 -20.34 2.01 -4.30
N TYR A 168 -19.60 1.59 -3.27
CA TYR A 168 -20.02 0.51 -2.36
C TYR A 168 -19.37 0.65 -0.99
N ILE A 169 -20.17 0.60 0.09
CA ILE A 169 -19.67 0.36 1.44
C ILE A 169 -19.84 -1.12 1.71
N ALA A 170 -18.73 -1.87 1.76
CA ALA A 170 -18.77 -3.17 2.40
C ALA A 170 -19.12 -2.91 3.88
N ALA A 171 -20.29 -3.36 4.33
CA ALA A 171 -20.47 -3.61 5.75
C ALA A 171 -19.27 -4.45 6.22
N MET A 172 -18.78 -4.21 7.44
CA MET A 172 -17.68 -4.95 8.08
C MET A 172 -17.96 -6.46 8.11
N GLU A 173 -17.86 -7.16 6.98
CA GLU A 173 -17.94 -8.60 6.92
C GLU A 173 -16.52 -9.13 6.82
N ASN A 174 -16.07 -9.63 7.97
CA ASN A 174 -14.84 -10.37 8.22
C ASN A 174 -13.54 -9.62 7.96
N GLU A 175 -13.20 -8.72 8.90
CA GLU A 175 -11.81 -8.28 9.13
C GLU A 175 -10.84 -9.48 9.25
N SER A 176 -11.32 -10.62 9.75
CA SER A 176 -10.53 -11.84 9.96
C SER A 176 -9.98 -12.48 8.67
N GLY A 177 -10.72 -12.46 7.55
CA GLY A 177 -10.28 -13.09 6.29
C GLY A 177 -9.38 -12.19 5.42
N LEU A 178 -9.44 -10.87 5.65
CA LEU A 178 -8.62 -9.89 4.92
C LEU A 178 -7.20 -9.82 5.50
N ILE A 179 -7.04 -10.11 6.80
CA ILE A 179 -5.76 -10.04 7.52
C ILE A 179 -4.81 -11.19 7.16
N GLU A 180 -5.33 -12.38 6.84
CA GLU A 180 -4.51 -13.55 6.51
C GLU A 180 -3.71 -13.41 5.19
N ASN A 181 -4.17 -12.56 4.27
CA ASN A 181 -3.55 -12.38 2.95
C ASN A 181 -2.63 -11.15 2.87
N ILE A 182 -2.34 -10.52 4.02
CA ILE A 182 -1.49 -9.33 4.08
C ILE A 182 -0.03 -9.74 3.86
N GLN A 183 0.36 -9.76 2.58
CA GLN A 183 1.74 -9.98 2.13
C GLN A 183 2.70 -8.84 2.55
N PHE A 184 2.20 -7.82 3.27
CA PHE A 184 3.01 -6.78 3.88
C PHE A 184 3.92 -7.34 4.99
N HIS A 185 3.62 -8.52 5.55
CA HIS A 185 4.41 -9.14 6.61
C HIS A 185 5.54 -10.04 6.06
N LYS A 186 6.36 -9.54 5.13
CA LYS A 186 7.69 -10.09 4.92
C LYS A 186 8.68 -9.30 5.77
N SER A 187 8.57 -9.48 7.09
CA SER A 187 9.66 -9.09 7.98
C SER A 187 10.89 -9.89 7.55
N SER A 188 11.94 -9.19 7.12
CA SER A 188 13.21 -9.81 6.81
C SER A 188 13.66 -10.54 8.07
N PHE A 189 13.85 -11.86 7.98
CA PHE A 189 14.32 -12.63 9.13
C PHE A 189 15.63 -12.01 9.64
N ASP A 190 15.58 -11.43 10.84
CA ASP A 190 16.71 -10.71 11.43
C ASP A 190 17.79 -11.70 11.81
N TRP A 191 18.70 -11.96 10.86
CA TRP A 191 19.83 -12.86 11.04
C TRP A 191 20.69 -12.49 12.27
N TYR A 192 20.77 -11.20 12.60
CA TYR A 192 21.45 -10.71 13.79
C TYR A 192 20.82 -11.19 15.10
N LEU A 193 19.48 -11.28 15.16
CA LEU A 193 18.77 -11.80 16.32
C LEU A 193 19.09 -13.29 16.52
N CYS A 194 19.09 -14.05 15.43
CA CYS A 194 19.46 -15.47 15.43
C CYS A 194 20.91 -15.65 15.91
N MET A 195 21.86 -14.88 15.36
CA MET A 195 23.26 -14.91 15.77
C MET A 195 23.45 -14.56 17.25
N SER A 196 22.72 -13.55 17.76
CA SER A 196 22.74 -13.17 19.17
C SER A 196 22.23 -14.31 20.07
N TRP A 197 21.14 -14.97 19.68
CA TRP A 197 20.57 -16.09 20.43
C TRP A 197 21.51 -17.29 20.47
N CYS A 198 22.14 -17.61 19.35
CA CYS A 198 23.15 -18.67 19.27
C CYS A 198 24.34 -18.39 20.19
N SER A 199 24.86 -17.16 20.18
CA SER A 199 25.96 -16.75 21.06
C SER A 199 25.57 -16.84 22.54
N PHE A 200 24.37 -16.35 22.89
CA PHE A 200 23.86 -16.42 24.25
C PHE A 200 23.74 -17.87 24.74
N MET A 201 23.15 -18.76 23.92
CA MET A 201 23.02 -20.18 24.27
C MET A 201 24.38 -20.88 24.42
N LEU A 202 25.35 -20.61 23.53
CA LEU A 202 26.70 -21.17 23.65
C LEU A 202 27.39 -20.71 24.94
N SER A 203 27.22 -19.44 25.32
CA SER A 203 27.79 -18.91 26.56
C SER A 203 27.16 -19.53 27.81
N ILE A 204 25.84 -19.77 27.81
CA ILE A 204 25.14 -20.46 28.91
C ILE A 204 25.65 -21.89 29.03
N VAL A 205 25.76 -22.62 27.91
CA VAL A 205 26.27 -24.00 27.92
C VAL A 205 27.69 -24.05 28.46
N TYR A 206 28.56 -23.14 28.01
CA TYR A 206 29.93 -23.04 28.52
C TYR A 206 29.98 -22.79 30.03
N PHE A 207 29.20 -21.83 30.53
CA PHE A 207 29.17 -21.50 31.95
C PHE A 207 28.55 -22.63 32.79
N PHE A 208 27.53 -23.30 32.27
CA PHE A 208 26.91 -24.46 32.90
C PHE A 208 27.92 -25.61 33.03
N MET A 209 28.66 -25.93 31.96
CA MET A 209 29.69 -27.00 31.98
C MET A 209 30.82 -26.71 32.96
N ASN A 210 31.23 -25.45 33.14
CA ASN A 210 32.28 -25.08 34.09
C ASN A 210 31.78 -24.96 35.55
N SER A 211 30.46 -24.85 35.75
CA SER A 211 29.84 -24.76 37.07
C SER A 211 29.82 -26.11 37.79
N LYS A 212 29.88 -26.07 39.13
CA LYS A 212 29.78 -27.26 40.00
C LYS A 212 28.50 -28.06 39.73
N TYR A 213 27.42 -27.38 39.37
CA TYR A 213 26.14 -28.02 39.03
C TYR A 213 26.22 -28.77 37.69
N GLY A 214 26.90 -28.23 36.68
CA GLY A 214 27.04 -28.92 35.40
C GLY A 214 27.98 -30.11 35.47
N GLN A 215 29.05 -30.03 36.27
CA GLN A 215 29.92 -31.18 36.52
C GLN A 215 29.18 -32.32 37.24
N ALA A 216 28.36 -32.00 38.24
CA ALA A 216 27.52 -32.99 38.95
C ALA A 216 26.48 -33.64 38.02
N PHE A 217 25.84 -32.83 37.16
CA PHE A 217 24.92 -33.32 36.15
C PHE A 217 25.63 -34.22 35.12
N TRP A 218 26.79 -33.80 34.60
CA TRP A 218 27.56 -34.57 33.62
C TRP A 218 28.03 -35.92 34.19
N ALA A 219 28.48 -35.94 35.45
CA ALA A 219 28.82 -37.17 36.14
C ALA A 219 27.63 -38.13 36.27
N THR A 220 26.43 -37.59 36.52
CA THR A 220 25.18 -38.37 36.63
C THR A 220 24.73 -38.95 35.28
N VAL A 221 24.88 -38.19 34.19
CA VAL A 221 24.60 -38.67 32.82
C VAL A 221 25.58 -39.79 32.44
N GLN A 222 26.86 -39.63 32.76
CA GLN A 222 27.89 -40.61 32.43
C GLN A 222 27.67 -41.95 33.16
N THR A 223 27.26 -41.91 34.42
CA THR A 223 26.95 -43.12 35.20
C THR A 223 25.65 -43.79 34.75
N ASN A 224 24.60 -43.03 34.47
CA ASN A 224 23.28 -43.62 34.17
C ASN A 224 23.09 -44.05 32.70
N TYR A 225 23.78 -43.42 31.75
CA TYR A 225 23.51 -43.65 30.32
C TYR A 225 24.70 -44.21 29.53
N ILE A 226 25.94 -43.84 29.89
CA ILE A 226 27.13 -44.21 29.10
C ILE A 226 27.71 -45.54 29.56
N GLN A 227 27.91 -45.71 30.87
CA GLN A 227 28.45 -46.94 31.45
C GLN A 227 27.56 -48.18 31.19
N PRO A 228 26.23 -48.15 31.40
CA PRO A 228 25.39 -49.33 31.16
C PRO A 228 25.30 -49.70 29.68
N ASN A 229 25.31 -48.72 28.76
CA ASN A 229 25.35 -49.00 27.32
C ASN A 229 26.66 -49.64 26.86
N GLN A 230 27.78 -49.37 27.55
CA GLN A 230 29.06 -50.02 27.27
C GLN A 230 29.17 -51.42 27.89
N ALA A 231 28.43 -51.70 28.97
CA ALA A 231 28.39 -53.02 29.60
C ALA A 231 27.46 -54.02 28.88
N GLN A 232 26.55 -53.54 28.02
CA GLN A 232 25.63 -54.37 27.23
C GLN A 232 26.15 -54.70 25.81
N ARG A 233 27.32 -54.20 25.42
CA ARG A 233 27.98 -54.50 24.13
C ARG A 233 29.21 -55.37 24.39
#